data_AF-A0A3S3TKA7-F1
#
_entry.id   AF-A0A3S3TKA7-F1
#
_cell.length_a   1.000
_cell.length_b   1.000
_cell.length_c   1.000
_cell.angle_alpha   90.00
_cell.angle_beta   90.00
_cell.angle_gamma   90.00
#
_symmetry.space_group_name_H-M   'P 1'
#
loop_
_entity.id
_entity.type
_entity.pdbx_description
1 polymer ?
#
loop_
_entity_poly.entity_id
_entity_poly.type
_entity_poly.pdbx_seq_one_letter_code
_entity_poly.pdbx_strand_id
1 'polypeptide(L)'
;MTELDERKLDPAVALASLDETAPREPHRLFALKQGDCFVVADAYGDIRGAGDGFFRDDTRVLSEFRLTVGGRQTSLLGASLSQDNVLFTSNLTNLPIQSAGGRDISQGAIHVERVRLIWQDRLFERITLSNYSQETSAIRVSLHFAADFRDMFEVRGSTRAKRGTAHAAKIDATSVLLH
;
A
#
# COMPACT_ATOMS: atom_id res chain seq x y z
N MET A 1 45.28 -8.12 1.31
CA MET A 1 44.31 -8.06 0.20
C MET A 1 42.99 -8.47 0.81
N THR A 2 42.19 -7.49 1.24
CA THR A 2 40.97 -7.72 2.02
C THR A 2 39.92 -8.29 1.07
N GLU A 3 39.46 -9.52 1.31
CA GLU A 3 38.36 -10.11 0.54
C GLU A 3 37.12 -9.23 0.69
N LEU A 4 36.68 -8.69 -0.44
CA LEU A 4 35.41 -7.97 -0.53
C LEU A 4 34.31 -9.01 -0.44
N ASP A 5 33.56 -9.00 0.67
CA ASP A 5 32.40 -9.87 0.87
C ASP A 5 31.32 -9.53 -0.16
N GLU A 6 31.23 -10.34 -1.22
CA GLU A 6 30.30 -10.16 -2.35
C GLU A 6 28.83 -10.15 -1.91
N ARG A 7 28.50 -10.69 -0.73
CA ARG A 7 27.14 -10.64 -0.16
C ARG A 7 26.70 -9.23 0.23
N LYS A 8 27.66 -8.31 0.45
CA LYS A 8 27.38 -6.88 0.69
C LYS A 8 27.15 -6.08 -0.59
N LEU A 9 27.48 -6.64 -1.76
CA LEU A 9 27.22 -6.00 -3.06
C LEU A 9 25.88 -6.42 -3.67
N ASP A 10 25.14 -7.32 -3.03
CA ASP A 10 23.81 -7.69 -3.49
C ASP A 10 22.83 -6.52 -3.24
N PRO A 11 22.33 -5.85 -4.31
CA PRO A 11 21.35 -4.77 -4.16
C PRO A 11 20.09 -5.24 -3.42
N ALA A 12 19.76 -6.55 -3.42
CA ALA A 12 18.66 -7.12 -2.65
C ALA A 12 18.90 -7.07 -1.13
N VAL A 13 20.14 -7.31 -0.68
CA VAL A 13 20.54 -7.24 0.74
C VAL A 13 20.60 -5.78 1.21
N ALA A 14 21.06 -4.88 0.34
CA ALA A 14 21.04 -3.43 0.58
C ALA A 14 19.62 -2.85 0.62
N LEU A 15 18.69 -3.31 -0.23
CA LEU A 15 17.27 -2.93 -0.14
C LEU A 15 16.59 -3.53 1.10
N ALA A 16 17.02 -4.71 1.53
CA ALA A 16 16.41 -5.39 2.65
C ALA A 16 16.68 -4.71 4.00
N SER A 17 17.70 -3.85 4.07
CA SER A 17 18.10 -3.08 5.25
C SER A 17 17.53 -1.66 5.26
N LEU A 18 16.63 -1.31 4.33
CA LEU A 18 15.92 -0.03 4.37
C LEU A 18 14.91 -0.03 5.52
N ASP A 19 15.27 0.69 6.58
CA ASP A 19 14.38 1.15 7.64
C ASP A 19 13.04 1.62 7.09
N GLU A 20 11.94 1.38 7.82
CA GLU A 20 10.61 1.92 7.49
C GLU A 20 10.60 3.47 7.41
N THR A 21 11.65 4.12 7.93
CA THR A 21 11.85 5.57 7.95
C THR A 21 12.77 6.10 6.85
N ALA A 22 13.31 5.25 5.97
CA ALA A 22 14.19 5.70 4.89
C ALA A 22 13.46 6.72 3.96
N PRO A 23 14.07 7.87 3.64
CA PRO A 23 13.47 8.85 2.74
C PRO A 23 13.28 8.21 1.37
N ARG A 24 12.03 8.04 0.94
CA ARG A 24 11.70 7.48 -0.37
C ARG A 24 12.12 8.50 -1.44
N GLU A 25 12.62 8.00 -2.58
CA GLU A 25 12.59 8.79 -3.81
C GLU A 25 11.17 9.33 -4.01
N PRO A 26 10.98 10.56 -4.54
CA PRO A 26 9.65 11.13 -4.71
C PRO A 26 8.82 10.24 -5.62
N HIS A 27 8.05 9.32 -5.02
CA HIS A 27 7.17 8.47 -5.79
C HIS A 27 6.09 9.36 -6.37
N ARG A 28 5.98 9.30 -7.70
CA ARG A 28 4.87 9.87 -8.43
C ARG A 28 3.57 9.44 -7.75
N LEU A 29 2.79 10.41 -7.28
CA LEU A 29 1.44 10.17 -6.81
C LEU A 29 0.52 9.94 -8.01
N PHE A 30 -0.41 9.01 -7.85
CA PHE A 30 -1.45 8.69 -8.82
C PHE A 30 -2.78 9.12 -8.24
N ALA A 31 -3.60 9.77 -9.08
CA ALA A 31 -4.93 10.24 -8.70
C ALA A 31 -5.99 9.58 -9.61
N LEU A 32 -6.94 8.87 -9.01
CA LEU A 32 -8.16 8.42 -9.69
C LEU A 32 -9.31 9.28 -9.20
N LYS A 33 -10.24 9.61 -10.08
CA LYS A 33 -11.42 10.41 -9.75
C LYS A 33 -12.65 9.89 -10.47
N GLN A 34 -13.76 9.80 -9.75
CA GLN A 34 -15.09 9.54 -10.30
C GLN A 34 -16.14 10.24 -9.43
N GLY A 35 -16.92 11.14 -10.04
CA GLY A 35 -17.90 11.95 -9.30
C GLY A 35 -17.24 12.77 -8.17
N ASP A 36 -17.83 12.68 -6.98
CA ASP A 36 -17.38 13.35 -5.75
C ASP A 36 -16.32 12.53 -4.97
N CYS A 37 -15.89 11.41 -5.55
CA CYS A 37 -14.86 10.55 -4.99
C CYS A 37 -13.53 10.69 -5.75
N PHE A 38 -12.43 10.74 -5.00
CA PHE A 38 -11.09 10.60 -5.57
C PHE A 38 -10.14 9.92 -4.59
N VAL A 39 -9.15 9.22 -5.12
CA VAL A 39 -8.09 8.60 -4.33
C VAL A 39 -6.75 9.08 -4.83
N VAL A 40 -5.88 9.44 -3.90
CA VAL A 40 -4.46 9.72 -4.16
C VAL A 40 -3.66 8.65 -3.43
N ALA A 41 -2.72 8.02 -4.12
CA ALA A 41 -1.83 7.01 -3.58
C ALA A 41 -0.48 7.04 -4.31
N ASP A 42 0.54 6.40 -3.74
CA ASP A 42 1.83 6.27 -4.39
C ASP A 42 1.84 5.19 -5.49
N ALA A 43 2.99 5.00 -6.14
CA ALA A 43 3.19 3.98 -7.18
C ALA A 43 3.00 2.53 -6.68
N TYR A 44 3.07 2.29 -5.38
CA TYR A 44 2.81 0.98 -4.78
C TYR A 44 1.30 0.75 -4.59
N GLY A 45 0.48 1.79 -4.74
CA GLY A 45 -0.93 1.82 -4.36
C GLY A 45 -1.15 2.11 -2.88
N ASP A 46 -0.10 2.46 -2.14
CA ASP A 46 -0.16 2.73 -0.71
C ASP A 46 -0.65 4.15 -0.43
N ILE A 47 -1.45 4.26 0.64
CA ILE A 47 -1.88 5.52 1.24
C ILE A 47 -1.22 5.61 2.62
N ARG A 48 -0.50 6.71 2.89
CA ARG A 48 0.23 6.96 4.15
C ARG A 48 -0.29 8.14 4.96
N GLY A 49 -1.13 8.99 4.38
CA GLY A 49 -1.83 10.06 5.07
C GLY A 49 -1.12 11.41 5.12
N ALA A 50 0.03 11.56 4.44
CA ALA A 50 0.79 12.82 4.36
C ALA A 50 0.07 13.92 3.54
N GLY A 51 -0.90 13.51 2.73
CA GLY A 51 -1.72 14.36 1.85
C GLY A 51 -2.52 13.52 0.85
N ASP A 52 -2.10 12.26 0.69
CA ASP A 52 -2.80 11.16 0.05
C ASP A 52 -3.96 10.61 0.92
N GLY A 53 -4.86 9.85 0.29
CA GLY A 53 -6.10 9.39 0.91
C GLY A 53 -7.17 9.00 -0.11
N PHE A 54 -8.20 8.30 0.36
CA PHE A 54 -9.48 8.22 -0.34
C PHE A 54 -10.42 9.30 0.22
N PHE A 55 -10.94 10.12 -0.67
CA PHE A 55 -11.78 11.25 -0.37
C PHE A 55 -13.15 11.07 -1.00
N ARG A 56 -14.16 11.49 -0.24
CA ARG A 56 -15.53 11.62 -0.68
C ARG A 56 -16.08 12.92 -0.11
N ASP A 57 -16.75 13.73 -0.93
CA ASP A 57 -17.36 14.99 -0.49
C ASP A 57 -16.35 15.88 0.27
N ASP A 58 -15.15 16.02 -0.32
CA ASP A 58 -13.98 16.72 0.26
C ASP A 58 -13.51 16.23 1.64
N THR A 59 -13.96 15.06 2.09
CA THR A 59 -13.58 14.44 3.36
C THR A 59 -12.74 13.19 3.14
N ARG A 60 -11.58 13.09 3.78
CA ARG A 60 -10.72 11.91 3.76
C ARG A 60 -11.33 10.81 4.60
N VAL A 61 -11.94 9.82 3.94
CA VAL A 61 -12.57 8.67 4.59
C VAL A 61 -11.63 7.48 4.75
N LEU A 62 -10.49 7.47 4.05
CA LEU A 62 -9.38 6.52 4.25
C LEU A 62 -8.06 7.28 4.26
N SER A 63 -7.41 7.34 5.42
CA SER A 63 -6.16 8.08 5.64
C SER A 63 -4.92 7.18 5.59
N GLU A 64 -5.09 5.87 5.72
CA GLU A 64 -4.04 4.88 5.52
C GLU A 64 -4.62 3.67 4.79
N PHE A 65 -3.84 3.12 3.85
CA PHE A 65 -4.14 1.86 3.17
C PHE A 65 -2.85 1.30 2.58
N ARG A 66 -2.20 0.38 3.30
CA ARG A 66 -0.90 -0.19 2.91
C ARG A 66 -0.97 -1.71 2.85
N LEU A 67 -0.27 -2.28 1.86
CA LEU A 67 -0.12 -3.72 1.71
C LEU A 67 1.27 -4.16 2.14
N THR A 68 1.35 -5.21 2.97
CA THR A 68 2.60 -5.91 3.28
C THR A 68 2.50 -7.39 2.97
N VAL A 69 3.63 -7.98 2.59
CA VAL A 69 3.79 -9.41 2.30
C VAL A 69 4.94 -9.94 3.14
N GLY A 70 4.69 -10.99 3.92
CA GLY A 70 5.65 -11.52 4.90
C GLY A 70 6.03 -10.50 5.98
N GLY A 71 5.14 -9.54 6.30
CA GLY A 71 5.42 -8.46 7.25
C GLY A 71 6.38 -7.39 6.71
N ARG A 72 6.66 -7.38 5.41
CA ARG A 72 7.54 -6.41 4.75
C ARG A 72 6.81 -5.66 3.66
N GLN A 73 7.31 -4.48 3.33
CA GLN A 73 6.94 -3.81 2.09
C GLN A 73 7.33 -4.64 0.86
N THR A 74 6.62 -4.43 -0.24
CA THR A 74 6.93 -5.05 -1.53
C THR A 74 7.97 -4.24 -2.30
N SER A 75 8.60 -4.85 -3.31
CA SER A 75 9.37 -4.15 -4.34
C SER A 75 8.47 -3.77 -5.51
N LEU A 76 8.59 -2.54 -6.03
CA LEU A 76 7.83 -2.07 -7.18
C LEU A 76 8.45 -2.57 -8.49
N LEU A 77 7.63 -3.17 -9.36
CA LEU A 77 8.01 -3.53 -10.73
C LEU A 77 7.51 -2.49 -11.73
N GLY A 78 6.36 -1.88 -11.46
CA GLY A 78 5.82 -0.80 -12.28
C GLY A 78 4.41 -0.41 -11.86
N ALA A 79 4.00 0.80 -12.23
CA ALA A 79 2.66 1.29 -11.99
C ALA A 79 2.14 2.04 -13.21
N SER A 80 0.83 1.94 -13.46
CA SER A 80 0.17 2.61 -14.56
C SER A 80 -1.20 3.12 -14.14
N LEU A 81 -1.65 4.14 -14.88
CA LEU A 81 -2.98 4.71 -14.79
C LEU A 81 -3.54 4.73 -16.21
N SER A 82 -4.79 4.31 -16.37
CA SER A 82 -5.48 4.37 -17.66
C SER A 82 -5.60 5.83 -18.15
N GLN A 83 -5.74 6.04 -19.45
CA GLN A 83 -5.79 7.39 -20.04
C GLN A 83 -6.94 8.26 -19.52
N ASP A 84 -8.05 7.62 -19.15
CA ASP A 84 -9.23 8.23 -18.55
C ASP A 84 -9.15 8.36 -17.01
N ASN A 85 -8.02 7.97 -16.41
CA ASN A 85 -7.74 8.02 -14.96
C ASN A 85 -8.75 7.23 -14.09
N VAL A 86 -9.42 6.22 -14.66
CA VAL A 86 -10.40 5.40 -13.92
C VAL A 86 -9.81 4.12 -13.34
N LEU A 87 -8.71 3.61 -13.93
CA LEU A 87 -8.11 2.33 -13.55
C LEU A 87 -6.63 2.51 -13.23
N PHE A 88 -6.25 2.17 -12.00
CA PHE A 88 -4.86 2.12 -11.57
C PHE A 88 -4.40 0.68 -11.42
N THR A 89 -3.18 0.39 -11.89
CA THR A 89 -2.54 -0.91 -11.71
C THR A 89 -1.14 -0.73 -11.15
N SER A 90 -0.81 -1.49 -10.11
CA SER A 90 0.55 -1.61 -9.58
C SER A 90 0.98 -3.07 -9.63
N ASN A 91 2.17 -3.30 -10.19
CA ASN A 91 2.83 -4.59 -10.24
C ASN A 91 3.98 -4.58 -9.23
N LEU A 92 3.97 -5.54 -8.33
CA LEU A 92 4.83 -5.61 -7.16
C LEU A 92 5.40 -7.03 -7.03
N THR A 93 6.45 -7.18 -6.24
CA THR A 93 6.94 -8.49 -5.81
C THR A 93 7.40 -8.49 -4.36
N ASN A 94 7.43 -9.66 -3.72
CA ASN A 94 7.95 -9.78 -2.37
C ASN A 94 9.46 -9.50 -2.31
N LEU A 95 9.89 -8.85 -1.23
CA LEU A 95 11.29 -8.92 -0.78
C LEU A 95 11.58 -10.31 -0.19
N PRO A 96 12.83 -10.65 0.18
CA PRO A 96 13.10 -11.89 0.90
C PRO A 96 12.26 -11.95 2.18
N ILE A 97 11.47 -13.01 2.34
CA ILE A 97 10.56 -13.22 3.49
C ILE A 97 10.68 -14.65 3.98
N GLN A 98 10.38 -14.85 5.26
CA GLN A 98 10.11 -16.19 5.77
C GLN A 98 8.63 -16.52 5.60
N SER A 99 8.35 -17.68 5.04
CA SER A 99 7.01 -18.25 5.00
C SER A 99 6.48 -18.47 6.42
N ALA A 100 5.15 -18.51 6.57
CA ALA A 100 4.51 -18.84 7.83
C ALA A 100 4.89 -20.25 8.36
N GLY A 101 5.43 -21.12 7.50
CA GLY A 101 5.97 -22.44 7.85
C GLY A 101 7.47 -22.46 8.13
N GLY A 102 8.15 -21.31 8.22
CA GLY A 102 9.57 -21.21 8.57
C GLY A 102 10.56 -21.47 7.44
N ARG A 103 10.09 -21.62 6.20
CA ARG A 103 10.94 -21.69 4.99
C ARG A 103 11.22 -20.32 4.41
N ASP A 104 12.41 -20.10 3.89
CA ASP A 104 12.76 -18.88 3.17
C ASP A 104 12.09 -18.85 1.79
N ILE A 105 11.52 -17.69 1.45
CA ILE A 105 10.99 -17.38 0.14
C ILE A 105 11.86 -16.28 -0.45
N SER A 106 12.51 -16.59 -1.56
CA SER A 106 13.37 -15.66 -2.28
C SER A 106 12.59 -14.42 -2.75
N GLN A 107 13.30 -13.30 -2.88
CA GLN A 107 12.78 -12.12 -3.58
C GLN A 107 12.31 -12.51 -4.99
N GLY A 108 11.22 -11.89 -5.47
CA GLY A 108 10.75 -12.14 -6.83
C GLY A 108 9.81 -13.34 -6.95
N ALA A 109 9.72 -14.21 -5.95
CA ALA A 109 8.97 -15.46 -6.02
C ALA A 109 7.45 -15.28 -6.07
N ILE A 110 6.94 -14.26 -5.35
CA ILE A 110 5.53 -13.90 -5.28
C ILE A 110 5.35 -12.59 -6.02
N HIS A 111 4.60 -12.62 -7.10
CA HIS A 111 4.11 -11.42 -7.78
C HIS A 111 2.80 -10.99 -7.13
N VAL A 112 2.62 -9.67 -7.03
CA VAL A 112 1.41 -9.06 -6.51
C VAL A 112 0.95 -8.01 -7.51
N GLU A 113 -0.28 -8.16 -8.00
CA GLU A 113 -0.96 -7.16 -8.81
C GLU A 113 -2.03 -6.49 -7.96
N ARG A 114 -2.00 -5.15 -7.90
CA ARG A 114 -3.06 -4.34 -7.31
C ARG A 114 -3.78 -3.59 -8.42
N VAL A 115 -5.07 -3.81 -8.58
CA VAL A 115 -5.92 -3.08 -9.53
C VAL A 115 -6.99 -2.31 -8.76
N ARG A 116 -7.12 -1.01 -9.02
CA ARG A 116 -8.01 -0.11 -8.30
C ARG A 116 -8.91 0.66 -9.25
N LEU A 117 -10.18 0.79 -8.88
CA LEU A 117 -11.24 1.50 -9.61
C LEU A 117 -12.12 2.24 -8.61
N ILE A 118 -12.57 3.44 -8.98
CA ILE A 118 -13.67 4.11 -8.28
C ILE A 118 -14.95 3.88 -9.08
N TRP A 119 -15.97 3.35 -8.41
CA TRP A 119 -17.28 3.11 -9.02
C TRP A 119 -18.38 3.31 -7.98
N GLN A 120 -19.42 4.07 -8.33
CA GLN A 120 -20.59 4.30 -7.45
C GLN A 120 -20.20 4.69 -6.01
N ASP A 121 -19.38 5.73 -5.88
CA ASP A 121 -18.92 6.30 -4.61
C ASP A 121 -18.11 5.35 -3.73
N ARG A 122 -17.52 4.31 -4.33
CA ARG A 122 -16.73 3.29 -3.62
C ARG A 122 -15.38 3.10 -4.28
N LEU A 123 -14.38 2.90 -3.43
CA LEU A 123 -13.07 2.43 -3.84
C LEU A 123 -13.08 0.90 -3.91
N PHE A 124 -12.91 0.35 -5.11
CA PHE A 124 -12.70 -1.07 -5.31
C PHE A 124 -11.22 -1.35 -5.51
N GLU A 125 -10.72 -2.40 -4.85
CA GLU A 125 -9.37 -2.90 -5.07
C GLU A 125 -9.37 -4.42 -5.19
N ARG A 126 -8.70 -4.92 -6.22
CA ARG A 126 -8.39 -6.33 -6.41
C ARG A 126 -6.89 -6.52 -6.20
N ILE A 127 -6.55 -7.44 -5.29
CA ILE A 127 -5.17 -7.84 -5.02
C ILE A 127 -5.02 -9.29 -5.47
N THR A 128 -4.23 -9.51 -6.53
CA THR A 128 -3.92 -10.83 -7.06
C THR A 128 -2.52 -11.23 -6.59
N LEU A 129 -2.37 -12.45 -6.07
CA LEU A 129 -1.07 -13.01 -5.72
C LEU A 129 -0.77 -14.21 -6.62
N SER A 130 0.39 -14.20 -7.26
CA SER A 130 0.86 -15.28 -8.13
C SER A 130 2.18 -15.81 -7.60
N ASN A 131 2.22 -17.12 -7.29
CA ASN A 131 3.45 -17.79 -6.87
C ASN A 131 4.18 -18.36 -8.10
N TYR A 132 5.37 -17.83 -8.38
CA TYR A 132 6.24 -18.27 -9.46
C TYR A 132 7.38 -19.19 -8.99
N SER A 133 7.42 -19.55 -7.71
CA SER A 133 8.33 -20.58 -7.22
C SER A 133 7.86 -22.00 -7.58
N GLN A 134 8.75 -22.98 -7.46
CA GLN A 134 8.43 -24.39 -7.66
C GLN A 134 7.77 -25.04 -6.44
N GLU A 135 7.62 -24.30 -5.34
CA GLU A 135 7.13 -24.82 -4.06
C GLU A 135 5.82 -24.17 -3.61
N THR A 136 5.01 -24.93 -2.88
CA THR A 136 3.86 -24.35 -2.18
C THR A 136 4.35 -23.45 -1.03
N SER A 137 3.87 -22.21 -1.01
CA SER A 137 4.30 -21.19 -0.06
C SER A 137 3.15 -20.70 0.81
N ALA A 138 3.30 -20.79 2.13
CA ALA A 138 2.38 -20.15 3.08
C ALA A 138 2.91 -18.76 3.42
N ILE A 139 2.21 -17.70 2.99
CA ILE A 139 2.63 -16.31 3.19
C ILE A 139 1.64 -15.53 4.04
N ARG A 140 2.15 -14.61 4.86
CA ARG A 140 1.33 -13.62 5.55
C ARG A 140 1.10 -12.42 4.63
N VAL A 141 -0.16 -12.09 4.38
CA VAL A 141 -0.56 -10.87 3.69
C VAL A 141 -1.27 -9.99 4.72
N SER A 142 -0.93 -8.72 4.78
CA SER A 142 -1.53 -7.80 5.74
C SER A 142 -1.89 -6.47 5.09
N LEU A 143 -3.09 -6.00 5.41
CA LEU A 143 -3.58 -4.68 5.04
C LEU A 143 -3.59 -3.81 6.29
N HIS A 144 -2.89 -2.68 6.22
CA HIS A 144 -2.90 -1.65 7.25
C HIS A 144 -3.80 -0.52 6.78
N PHE A 145 -4.76 -0.11 7.59
CA PHE A 145 -5.69 0.93 7.18
C PHE A 145 -6.21 1.73 8.36
N ALA A 146 -6.55 2.99 8.08
CA ALA A 146 -7.06 3.94 9.07
C ALA A 146 -7.96 4.97 8.39
N ALA A 147 -8.82 5.61 9.19
CA ALA A 147 -9.65 6.73 8.79
C ALA A 147 -9.50 7.85 9.84
N ASP A 148 -9.46 9.10 9.38
CA ASP A 148 -9.32 10.27 10.26
C ASP A 148 -10.42 11.33 10.05
N PHE A 149 -11.26 11.13 9.03
CA PHE A 149 -12.37 12.00 8.62
C PHE A 149 -11.95 13.47 8.54
N ARG A 150 -10.72 13.74 8.08
CA ARG A 150 -10.22 15.10 7.85
C ARG A 150 -10.78 15.64 6.55
N ASP A 151 -11.40 16.81 6.59
CA ASP A 151 -11.74 17.50 5.36
C ASP A 151 -10.49 18.06 4.65
N MET A 152 -10.66 18.48 3.40
CA MET A 152 -9.59 18.97 2.53
C MET A 152 -8.81 20.14 3.13
N PHE A 153 -9.44 21.00 3.93
CA PHE A 153 -8.75 22.11 4.58
C PHE A 153 -7.91 21.61 5.76
N GLU A 154 -8.40 20.64 6.54
CA GLU A 154 -7.61 20.00 7.60
C GLU A 154 -6.40 19.24 7.05
N VAL A 155 -6.57 18.53 5.92
CA VAL A 155 -5.45 17.88 5.23
C VAL A 155 -4.41 18.90 4.75
N ARG A 156 -4.84 20.11 4.39
CA ARG A 156 -3.98 21.24 4.00
C ARG A 156 -3.45 22.06 5.18
N GLY A 157 -3.68 21.64 6.42
CA GLY A 157 -3.11 22.26 7.62
C GLY A 157 -4.04 23.19 8.40
N SER A 158 -5.30 23.34 7.98
CA SER A 158 -6.30 23.99 8.84
C SER A 158 -6.60 23.13 10.07
N THR A 159 -7.10 23.76 11.12
CA THR A 159 -7.53 23.04 12.34
C THR A 159 -8.99 23.35 12.62
N ARG A 160 -9.79 22.32 12.96
CA ARG A 160 -11.18 22.50 13.39
C ARG A 160 -11.25 22.69 14.90
N ALA A 161 -12.10 23.63 15.33
CA ALA A 161 -12.31 23.91 16.76
C ALA A 161 -13.01 22.74 17.49
N LYS A 162 -13.76 21.91 16.77
CA LYS A 162 -14.44 20.73 17.29
C LYS A 162 -14.28 19.57 16.33
N ARG A 163 -14.15 18.36 16.87
CA ARG A 163 -14.12 17.09 16.12
C ARG A 163 -15.07 16.08 16.75
N GLY A 164 -15.47 15.10 15.95
CA GLY A 164 -16.16 13.91 16.45
C GLY A 164 -15.25 13.05 17.34
N THR A 165 -15.82 11.97 17.87
CA THR A 165 -15.06 10.98 18.64
C THR A 165 -14.74 9.80 17.72
N ALA A 166 -13.46 9.44 17.59
CA ALA A 166 -13.07 8.22 16.90
C ALA A 166 -13.37 7.02 17.80
N HIS A 167 -14.09 6.04 17.28
CA HIS A 167 -14.40 4.81 17.98
C HIS A 167 -13.42 3.70 17.63
N ALA A 168 -13.34 2.69 18.49
CA ALA A 168 -12.60 1.47 18.17
C ALA A 168 -13.22 0.82 16.92
N ALA A 169 -12.35 0.32 16.03
CA ALA A 169 -12.80 -0.39 14.84
C ALA A 169 -13.66 -1.59 15.24
N LYS A 170 -14.79 -1.77 14.54
CA LYS A 170 -15.59 -2.99 14.67
C LYS A 170 -15.14 -3.96 13.58
N ILE A 171 -14.74 -5.16 13.99
CA ILE A 171 -14.19 -6.19 13.11
C ILE A 171 -15.19 -7.33 13.03
N ASP A 172 -15.64 -7.62 11.82
CA ASP A 172 -16.47 -8.77 11.49
C ASP A 172 -15.65 -9.76 10.63
N ALA A 173 -16.27 -10.89 10.25
CA ALA A 173 -15.60 -11.91 9.46
C ALA A 173 -15.09 -11.42 8.09
N THR A 174 -15.79 -10.47 7.47
CA THR A 174 -15.50 -9.99 6.11
C THR A 174 -15.51 -8.46 5.99
N SER A 175 -15.64 -7.74 7.10
CA SER A 175 -15.72 -6.28 7.11
C SER A 175 -15.03 -5.68 8.34
N VAL A 176 -14.54 -4.46 8.17
CA VAL A 176 -14.09 -3.61 9.27
C VAL A 176 -14.75 -2.25 9.14
N LEU A 177 -15.38 -1.78 10.22
CA LEU A 177 -16.03 -0.47 10.29
C LEU A 177 -15.17 0.51 11.10
N LEU A 178 -14.80 1.61 10.46
CA LEU A 178 -14.15 2.78 11.05
C LEU A 178 -15.20 3.90 11.17
N HIS A 179 -15.38 4.47 12.36
CA HIS A 179 -16.41 5.48 12.65
C HIS A 179 -16.02 6.38 13.82
#